data_AF-A0A929GP95-F1
#
_entry.id   AF-A0A929GP95-F1
#
_cell.length_a   1.000
_cell.length_b   1.000
_cell.length_c   1.000
_cell.angle_alpha   90.00
_cell.angle_beta   90.00
_cell.angle_gamma   90.00
#
_symmetry.space_group_name_H-M   'P 1'
#
loop_
_entity.id
_entity.type
_entity.pdbx_description
1 polymer ?
#
loop_
_entity_poly.entity_id
_entity_poly.type
_entity_poly.pdbx_seq_one_letter_code
_entity_poly.pdbx_strand_id
1 'polypeptide(L)'
;EETKYDVIYTDPSRRHDSKGKVFFLKDCEPNIPENLELLLNNCKQLLVKTSPMLDITVGLKELKYVSEIHIVAVNNEVKELLWLLDKNIDDEPKVKTINFNKSNKEEFDFGLNNEEITSYALPLTYLYVPNASIMKSGAFGLLSERFQLDKLHKHTHLYTSKKLKDFPGRRFIIKNVIPYHKKEIKDFLKNKKANIATRNFPESVSTIRKKWGIKDGGSKYLFFTTLENNQKVILDCSKV
;
A
#
# COMPACT_ATOMS: atom_id res chain seq x y z
N GLU A 1 -31.99 -4.82 -32.46
CA GLU A 1 -31.53 -4.02 -31.31
C GLU A 1 -30.09 -4.38 -31.05
N GLU A 2 -29.19 -3.41 -30.91
CA GLU A 2 -27.83 -3.71 -30.45
C GLU A 2 -27.91 -4.20 -29.00
N THR A 3 -27.42 -5.41 -28.75
CA THR A 3 -27.42 -6.01 -27.41
C THR A 3 -26.52 -5.18 -26.50
N LYS A 4 -27.11 -4.55 -25.49
CA LYS A 4 -26.38 -3.79 -24.47
C LYS A 4 -26.25 -4.62 -23.19
N TYR A 5 -25.02 -4.85 -22.75
CA TYR A 5 -24.73 -5.63 -21.55
C TYR A 5 -24.88 -4.77 -20.29
N ASP A 6 -25.23 -5.39 -19.15
CA ASP A 6 -25.16 -4.69 -17.88
C ASP A 6 -23.71 -4.38 -17.50
N VAL A 7 -22.84 -5.39 -17.58
CA VAL A 7 -21.42 -5.27 -17.26
C VAL A 7 -20.58 -5.95 -18.34
N ILE A 8 -19.52 -5.28 -18.79
CA ILE A 8 -18.42 -5.92 -19.50
C ILE A 8 -17.22 -6.01 -18.54
N TYR A 9 -16.58 -7.16 -18.49
CA TYR A 9 -15.36 -7.38 -17.71
C TYR A 9 -14.16 -7.60 -18.64
N THR A 10 -13.02 -6.99 -18.33
CA THR A 10 -11.78 -7.17 -19.08
C THR A 10 -10.61 -7.49 -18.14
N ASP A 11 -9.75 -8.44 -18.55
CA ASP A 11 -8.48 -8.77 -17.91
C ASP A 11 -7.39 -8.80 -19.00
N PRO A 12 -6.92 -7.63 -19.46
CA PRO A 12 -6.03 -7.55 -20.61
C PRO A 12 -4.66 -8.18 -20.27
N SER A 13 -4.15 -8.96 -21.21
CA SER A 13 -2.82 -9.58 -21.14
C SER A 13 -1.75 -8.51 -21.10
N ARG A 14 -0.77 -8.70 -20.21
CA ARG A 14 0.43 -7.84 -20.09
C ARG A 14 1.65 -8.45 -20.76
N ARG A 15 1.45 -9.45 -21.61
CA ARG A 15 2.51 -10.09 -22.37
C ARG A 15 2.38 -9.61 -23.79
N HIS A 16 3.40 -8.89 -24.25
CA HIS A 16 3.55 -8.54 -25.63
C HIS A 16 4.63 -9.45 -26.23
N ASP A 17 4.36 -10.12 -27.35
CA ASP A 17 5.19 -11.17 -27.94
C ASP A 17 6.65 -10.74 -28.19
N SER A 18 6.88 -9.44 -28.38
CA SER A 18 8.20 -8.85 -28.64
C SER A 18 8.84 -8.07 -27.47
N LYS A 19 8.06 -7.66 -26.46
CA LYS A 19 8.53 -6.73 -25.40
C LYS A 19 8.48 -7.31 -23.98
N GLY A 20 8.00 -8.53 -23.81
CA GLY A 20 7.88 -9.14 -22.48
C GLY A 20 6.77 -8.47 -21.66
N LYS A 21 7.01 -8.26 -20.36
CA LYS A 21 6.01 -7.66 -19.45
C LYS A 21 5.86 -6.16 -19.70
N VAL A 22 4.64 -5.71 -19.94
CA VAL A 22 4.30 -4.29 -20.07
C VAL A 22 3.71 -3.72 -18.78
N PHE A 23 3.84 -2.40 -18.61
CA PHE A 23 3.45 -1.67 -17.39
C PHE A 23 2.32 -0.66 -17.60
N PHE A 24 2.01 -0.29 -18.85
CA PHE A 24 0.94 0.64 -19.21
C PHE A 24 -0.26 -0.13 -19.79
N LEU A 25 -1.48 0.37 -19.57
CA LEU A 25 -2.71 -0.24 -20.09
C LEU A 25 -2.77 -0.20 -21.62
N LYS A 26 -2.24 0.87 -22.22
CA LYS A 26 -2.16 1.00 -23.69
C LYS A 26 -1.26 -0.05 -24.34
N ASP A 27 -0.33 -0.63 -23.58
CA ASP A 27 0.58 -1.65 -24.08
C ASP A 27 0.03 -3.07 -23.83
N CYS A 28 -1.11 -3.19 -23.13
CA CYS A 28 -1.77 -4.46 -22.86
C CYS A 28 -2.62 -4.90 -24.05
N GLU A 29 -2.97 -6.20 -24.09
CA GLU A 29 -3.79 -6.78 -25.14
C GLU A 29 -5.09 -7.40 -24.54
N PRO A 30 -6.28 -6.92 -24.94
CA PRO A 30 -6.51 -5.78 -25.84
C PRO A 30 -6.08 -4.45 -25.23
N ASN A 31 -5.76 -3.47 -26.08
CA ASN A 31 -5.48 -2.09 -25.66
C ASN A 31 -6.77 -1.46 -25.15
N ILE A 32 -6.96 -1.47 -23.82
CA ILE A 32 -8.19 -0.96 -23.20
C ILE A 32 -8.40 0.52 -23.51
N PRO A 33 -7.41 1.43 -23.34
CA PRO A 33 -7.59 2.85 -23.65
C PRO A 33 -8.11 3.14 -25.07
N GLU A 34 -7.60 2.45 -26.09
CA GLU A 34 -8.06 2.62 -27.48
C GLU A 34 -9.47 2.09 -27.73
N ASN A 35 -9.91 1.08 -26.95
CA ASN A 35 -11.21 0.44 -27.10
C ASN A 35 -12.26 0.93 -26.09
N LEU A 36 -11.96 1.94 -25.28
CA LEU A 36 -12.84 2.43 -24.20
C LEU A 36 -14.23 2.81 -24.71
N GLU A 37 -14.31 3.62 -25.77
CA GLU A 37 -15.60 4.10 -26.29
C GLU A 37 -16.46 2.95 -26.82
N LEU A 38 -15.85 2.01 -27.54
CA LEU A 38 -16.54 0.81 -28.03
C LEU A 38 -17.11 0.00 -26.87
N LEU A 39 -16.31 -0.27 -25.85
CA LEU A 39 -16.74 -1.05 -24.68
C LEU A 39 -17.86 -0.33 -23.92
N LEU A 40 -17.68 0.95 -23.58
CA LEU A 40 -18.65 1.74 -22.81
C LEU A 40 -19.95 2.05 -23.56
N ASN A 41 -19.95 1.99 -24.89
CA ASN A 41 -21.20 2.09 -25.67
C ASN A 41 -22.03 0.82 -25.60
N ASN A 42 -21.38 -0.34 -25.41
CA ASN A 42 -22.01 -1.66 -25.36
C ASN A 42 -22.32 -2.16 -23.94
N CYS A 43 -22.00 -1.40 -22.88
CA CYS A 43 -22.36 -1.75 -21.51
C CYS A 43 -22.94 -0.59 -20.69
N LYS A 44 -23.55 -0.91 -19.54
CA LYS A 44 -23.82 0.10 -18.49
C LYS A 44 -22.55 0.39 -17.70
N GLN A 45 -21.82 -0.66 -17.31
CA GLN A 45 -20.56 -0.55 -16.56
C GLN A 45 -19.44 -1.39 -17.18
N LEU A 46 -18.23 -0.86 -17.17
CA LEU A 46 -17.03 -1.58 -17.60
C LEU A 46 -16.14 -1.83 -16.38
N LEU A 47 -15.86 -3.11 -16.10
CA LEU A 47 -14.95 -3.53 -15.04
C LEU A 47 -13.62 -3.96 -15.65
N VAL A 48 -12.58 -3.14 -15.48
CA VAL A 48 -11.23 -3.45 -15.97
C VAL A 48 -10.41 -4.01 -14.81
N LYS A 49 -9.90 -5.22 -14.95
CA LYS A 49 -8.88 -5.77 -14.04
C LYS A 49 -7.49 -5.39 -14.53
N THR A 50 -6.60 -5.08 -13.60
CA THR A 50 -5.20 -4.79 -13.90
C THR A 50 -4.26 -5.40 -12.88
N SER A 51 -2.98 -5.46 -13.25
CA SER A 51 -1.90 -5.88 -12.38
C SER A 51 -1.82 -5.06 -11.10
N PRO A 52 -1.46 -5.66 -9.95
CA PRO A 52 -1.15 -4.92 -8.74
C PRO A 52 0.06 -3.97 -8.92
N MET A 53 0.87 -4.20 -9.96
CA MET A 53 2.01 -3.36 -10.31
C MET A 53 1.63 -2.09 -11.07
N LEU A 54 0.43 -1.99 -11.66
CA LEU A 54 0.01 -0.78 -12.37
C LEU A 54 -0.05 0.38 -11.37
N ASP A 55 0.62 1.49 -11.67
CA ASP A 55 0.53 2.69 -10.86
C ASP A 55 -0.87 3.30 -10.97
N ILE A 56 -1.47 3.70 -9.85
CA ILE A 56 -2.85 4.19 -9.83
C ILE A 56 -2.97 5.51 -10.59
N THR A 57 -1.98 6.39 -10.47
CA THR A 57 -1.95 7.68 -11.18
C THR A 57 -1.81 7.47 -12.68
N VAL A 58 -1.05 6.46 -13.11
CA VAL A 58 -0.95 6.07 -14.52
C VAL A 58 -2.29 5.52 -15.01
N GLY A 59 -2.93 4.61 -14.28
CA GLY A 59 -4.24 4.06 -14.65
C GLY A 59 -5.31 5.14 -14.81
N LEU A 60 -5.37 6.10 -13.88
CA LEU A 60 -6.27 7.26 -13.93
C LEU A 60 -6.02 8.19 -15.13
N LYS A 61 -4.80 8.22 -15.68
CA LYS A 61 -4.48 9.01 -16.89
C LYS A 61 -4.88 8.30 -18.18
N GLU A 62 -4.89 6.96 -18.16
CA GLU A 62 -5.18 6.13 -19.33
C GLU A 62 -6.66 5.72 -19.43
N LEU A 63 -7.40 5.77 -18.32
CA LEU A 63 -8.82 5.44 -18.24
C LEU A 63 -9.67 6.70 -18.01
N LYS A 64 -10.82 6.79 -18.70
CA LYS A 64 -11.84 7.83 -18.49
C LYS A 64 -13.06 7.25 -17.77
N TYR A 65 -13.87 8.10 -17.15
CA TYR A 65 -15.13 7.71 -16.48
C TYR A 65 -14.93 6.72 -15.32
N VAL A 66 -13.79 6.77 -14.64
CA VAL A 66 -13.50 5.90 -13.49
C VAL A 66 -14.39 6.33 -12.32
N SER A 67 -15.33 5.46 -11.94
CA SER A 67 -16.21 5.67 -10.79
C SER A 67 -15.63 5.08 -9.50
N GLU A 68 -14.98 3.92 -9.58
CA GLU A 68 -14.39 3.24 -8.43
C GLU A 68 -13.05 2.59 -8.78
N ILE A 69 -12.13 2.58 -7.82
CA ILE A 69 -10.86 1.86 -7.87
C ILE A 69 -10.84 0.91 -6.68
N HIS A 70 -10.84 -0.40 -6.94
CA HIS A 70 -10.77 -1.43 -5.92
C HIS A 70 -9.36 -1.99 -5.85
N ILE A 71 -8.78 -1.99 -4.66
CA ILE A 71 -7.44 -2.52 -4.39
C ILE A 71 -7.61 -3.76 -3.53
N VAL A 72 -7.46 -4.92 -4.16
CA VAL A 72 -7.76 -6.21 -3.54
C VAL A 72 -6.47 -6.87 -3.08
N ALA A 73 -6.35 -7.08 -1.77
CA ALA A 73 -5.26 -7.81 -1.15
C ALA A 73 -5.75 -9.11 -0.49
N VAL A 74 -4.90 -10.13 -0.51
CA VAL A 74 -5.13 -11.42 0.17
C VAL A 74 -3.88 -11.75 0.96
N ASN A 75 -4.04 -12.02 2.25
CA ASN A 75 -2.96 -12.27 3.21
C ASN A 75 -1.86 -11.20 3.14
N ASN A 76 -2.27 -9.92 3.07
CA ASN A 76 -1.39 -8.75 3.01
C ASN A 76 -0.49 -8.70 1.76
N GLU A 77 -0.99 -9.18 0.63
CA GLU A 77 -0.38 -9.05 -0.70
C GLU A 77 -1.45 -8.58 -1.69
N VAL A 78 -1.20 -7.46 -2.39
CA VAL A 78 -2.13 -6.95 -3.41
C VAL A 78 -2.12 -7.91 -4.59
N LYS A 79 -3.30 -8.42 -4.96
CA LYS A 79 -3.47 -9.40 -6.03
C LYS A 79 -3.87 -8.74 -7.34
N GLU A 80 -4.69 -7.70 -7.27
CA GLU A 80 -5.21 -7.00 -8.44
C GLU A 80 -5.75 -5.62 -8.08
N LEU A 81 -5.86 -4.78 -9.10
CA LEU A 81 -6.67 -3.57 -9.06
C LEU A 81 -7.85 -3.77 -10.00
N LEU A 82 -9.05 -3.38 -9.57
CA LEU A 82 -10.24 -3.35 -10.41
C LEU A 82 -10.70 -1.91 -10.57
N TRP A 83 -11.03 -1.54 -11.80
CA TRP A 83 -11.47 -0.20 -12.17
C TRP A 83 -12.90 -0.31 -12.67
N LEU A 84 -13.84 0.29 -11.95
CA LEU A 84 -15.23 0.36 -12.39
C LEU A 84 -15.43 1.66 -13.15
N LEU A 85 -15.77 1.58 -14.43
CA LEU A 85 -16.02 2.72 -15.29
C LEU A 85 -17.52 2.80 -15.59
N ASP A 86 -18.08 4.00 -15.44
CA ASP A 86 -19.50 4.28 -15.70
C ASP A 86 -19.63 5.68 -16.31
N LYS A 87 -20.08 5.75 -17.57
CA LYS A 87 -20.22 7.02 -18.30
C LYS A 87 -21.31 7.94 -17.77
N ASN A 88 -22.20 7.43 -16.92
CA ASN A 88 -23.31 8.20 -16.36
C ASN A 88 -22.97 8.77 -14.97
N ILE A 89 -21.80 8.44 -14.43
CA ILE A 89 -21.30 8.96 -13.16
C ILE A 89 -20.23 10.01 -13.46
N ASP A 90 -20.51 11.24 -13.03
CA ASP A 90 -19.57 12.37 -13.08
C ASP A 90 -19.12 12.78 -11.67
N ASP A 91 -19.16 11.81 -10.75
CA ASP A 91 -18.64 11.97 -9.39
C ASP A 91 -17.14 11.68 -9.35
N GLU A 92 -16.50 12.20 -8.30
CA GLU A 92 -15.11 11.88 -8.03
C GLU A 92 -14.89 10.38 -7.75
N PRO A 93 -13.80 9.76 -8.27
CA PRO A 93 -13.54 8.34 -8.06
C PRO A 93 -13.45 7.96 -6.58
N LYS A 94 -14.15 6.89 -6.20
CA LYS A 94 -14.02 6.28 -4.88
C LYS A 94 -12.91 5.22 -4.89
N VAL A 95 -11.99 5.30 -3.94
CA VAL A 95 -10.98 4.27 -3.73
C VAL A 95 -11.48 3.34 -2.62
N LYS A 96 -11.58 2.06 -2.96
CA LYS A 96 -11.98 0.98 -2.05
C LYS A 96 -10.80 0.06 -1.81
N THR A 97 -10.48 -0.18 -0.55
CA THR A 97 -9.38 -1.09 -0.20
C THR A 97 -9.92 -2.25 0.61
N ILE A 98 -9.46 -3.45 0.27
CA ILE A 98 -9.82 -4.65 1.03
C ILE A 98 -8.60 -5.55 1.17
N ASN A 99 -8.36 -6.05 2.37
CA ASN A 99 -7.40 -7.11 2.63
C ASN A 99 -8.12 -8.29 3.28
N PHE A 100 -8.21 -9.41 2.56
CA PHE A 100 -8.73 -10.68 3.08
C PHE A 100 -7.63 -11.42 3.83
N ASN A 101 -7.82 -11.62 5.12
CA ASN A 101 -7.01 -12.54 5.91
C ASN A 101 -7.80 -13.85 6.14
N LYS A 102 -7.15 -14.87 6.69
CA LYS A 102 -7.77 -16.20 6.93
C LYS A 102 -9.08 -16.16 7.73
N SER A 103 -9.25 -15.17 8.60
CA SER A 103 -10.37 -15.11 9.56
C SER A 103 -11.11 -13.77 9.59
N ASN A 104 -10.64 -12.76 8.87
CA ASN A 104 -11.29 -11.45 8.83
C ASN A 104 -10.97 -10.71 7.52
N LYS A 105 -11.69 -9.62 7.28
CA LYS A 105 -11.38 -8.63 6.24
C LYS A 105 -11.07 -7.29 6.87
N GLU A 106 -10.14 -6.54 6.28
CA GLU A 106 -9.79 -5.18 6.67
C GLU A 106 -10.11 -4.25 5.50
N GLU A 107 -10.93 -3.23 5.74
CA GLU A 107 -11.43 -2.30 4.71
C GLU A 107 -11.07 -0.85 5.07
N PHE A 108 -10.81 -0.04 4.05
CA PHE A 108 -10.58 1.40 4.21
C PHE A 108 -10.91 2.12 2.91
N ASP A 109 -12.09 2.76 2.89
CA ASP A 109 -12.62 3.43 1.69
C ASP A 109 -12.57 4.96 1.85
N PHE A 110 -12.34 5.65 0.73
CA PHE A 110 -12.20 7.11 0.69
C PHE A 110 -12.42 7.68 -0.72
N GLY A 111 -12.66 8.99 -0.83
CA GLY A 111 -12.66 9.72 -2.12
C GLY A 111 -11.24 10.11 -2.51
N LEU A 112 -10.91 10.01 -3.80
CA LEU A 112 -9.53 10.15 -4.31
C LEU A 112 -8.84 11.48 -3.94
N ASN A 113 -9.58 12.58 -3.87
CA ASN A 113 -9.12 13.94 -3.59
C ASN A 113 -9.60 14.47 -2.23
N ASN A 114 -9.97 13.58 -1.29
CA ASN A 114 -10.27 14.02 0.06
C ASN A 114 -9.08 14.79 0.65
N GLU A 115 -9.34 15.96 1.22
CA GLU A 115 -8.33 16.70 1.99
C GLU A 115 -7.84 15.84 3.16
N GLU A 116 -6.54 15.92 3.46
CA GLU A 116 -5.92 15.15 4.53
C GLU A 116 -5.16 16.04 5.51
N ILE A 117 -5.46 15.88 6.80
CA ILE A 117 -4.65 16.47 7.87
C ILE A 117 -3.74 15.40 8.44
N THR A 118 -2.45 15.53 8.16
CA THR A 118 -1.43 14.62 8.68
C THR A 118 -0.74 15.23 9.89
N SER A 119 -0.74 14.52 11.02
CA SER A 119 0.10 14.85 12.17
C SER A 119 1.39 14.03 12.17
N TYR A 120 2.42 14.56 12.83
CA TYR A 120 3.72 13.92 12.96
C TYR A 120 4.16 13.89 14.42
N ALA A 121 4.85 12.82 14.80
CA ALA A 121 5.44 12.68 16.11
C ALA A 121 6.65 11.73 16.07
N LEU A 122 7.56 11.95 17.01
CA LEU A 122 8.56 10.94 17.40
C LEU A 122 7.86 9.66 17.92
N PRO A 123 8.54 8.50 17.90
CA PRO A 123 7.93 7.24 18.32
C PRO A 123 7.31 7.29 19.72
N LEU A 124 6.08 6.81 19.83
CA LEU A 124 5.32 6.69 21.07
C LEU A 124 5.26 5.21 21.49
N THR A 125 4.20 4.78 22.16
CA THR A 125 4.09 3.42 22.72
C THR A 125 3.79 2.36 21.66
N TYR A 126 2.91 2.66 20.71
CA TYR A 126 2.44 1.70 19.71
C TYR A 126 2.86 2.12 18.31
N LEU A 127 3.22 1.15 17.47
CA LEU A 127 3.59 1.33 16.08
C LEU A 127 2.59 0.60 15.17
N TYR A 128 2.20 1.25 14.08
CA TYR A 128 1.24 0.71 13.11
C TYR A 128 1.85 0.67 11.72
N VAL A 129 1.62 -0.44 11.01
CA VAL A 129 2.03 -0.65 9.63
C VAL A 129 0.79 -0.98 8.81
N PRO A 130 0.34 -0.10 7.90
CA PRO A 130 -0.85 -0.34 7.08
C PRO A 130 -0.74 -1.64 6.30
N ASN A 131 -1.89 -2.25 6.01
CA ASN A 131 -1.92 -3.41 5.12
C ASN A 131 -1.54 -3.04 3.68
N ALA A 132 -1.29 -4.05 2.84
CA ALA A 132 -0.77 -3.85 1.50
C ALA A 132 -1.73 -3.08 0.56
N SER A 133 -3.05 -3.24 0.69
CA SER A 133 -4.02 -2.52 -0.15
C SER A 133 -4.04 -1.03 0.20
N ILE A 134 -4.00 -0.66 1.48
CA ILE A 134 -3.88 0.73 1.91
C ILE A 134 -2.52 1.31 1.48
N MET A 135 -1.42 0.56 1.64
CA MET A 135 -0.11 1.00 1.17
C MET A 135 -0.10 1.30 -0.34
N LYS A 136 -0.84 0.51 -1.14
CA LYS A 136 -0.99 0.71 -2.58
C LYS A 136 -1.89 1.88 -2.93
N SER A 137 -2.91 2.16 -2.11
CA SER A 137 -3.88 3.25 -2.31
C SER A 137 -3.26 4.65 -2.20
N GLY A 138 -2.16 4.78 -1.46
CA GLY A 138 -1.55 6.09 -1.20
C GLY A 138 -2.27 6.93 -0.15
N ALA A 139 -3.29 6.41 0.53
CA ALA A 139 -4.14 7.12 1.51
C ALA A 139 -3.44 7.45 2.85
N PHE A 140 -2.22 7.97 2.78
CA PHE A 140 -1.34 7.98 3.94
C PHE A 140 -1.72 9.01 4.99
N GLY A 141 -2.18 10.21 4.61
CA GLY A 141 -2.65 11.23 5.54
C GLY A 141 -4.06 10.93 6.04
N LEU A 142 -4.96 10.48 5.15
CA LEU A 142 -6.31 10.03 5.56
C LEU A 142 -6.27 8.95 6.65
N LEU A 143 -5.28 8.06 6.61
CA LEU A 143 -5.10 7.05 7.65
C LEU A 143 -4.67 7.66 9.00
N SER A 144 -3.83 8.70 8.97
CA SER A 144 -3.40 9.46 10.14
C SER A 144 -4.61 10.13 10.80
N GLU A 145 -5.42 10.83 10.00
CA GLU A 145 -6.61 11.53 10.47
C GLU A 145 -7.68 10.58 11.03
N ARG A 146 -8.11 9.59 10.24
CA ARG A 146 -9.24 8.71 10.60
C ARG A 146 -8.97 7.89 11.86
N PHE A 147 -7.74 7.43 12.04
CA PHE A 147 -7.35 6.67 13.22
C PHE A 147 -6.72 7.56 14.31
N GLN A 148 -6.61 8.87 14.09
CA GLN A 148 -5.95 9.83 14.99
C GLN A 148 -4.54 9.33 15.40
N LEU A 149 -3.73 8.97 14.41
CA LEU A 149 -2.38 8.46 14.57
C LEU A 149 -1.38 9.47 14.01
N ASP A 150 -0.23 9.61 14.64
CA ASP A 150 0.85 10.46 14.14
C ASP A 150 1.75 9.66 13.19
N LYS A 151 2.13 10.23 12.05
CA LYS A 151 3.15 9.63 11.17
C LYS A 151 4.54 9.86 11.75
N LEU A 152 5.40 8.86 11.64
CA LEU A 152 6.80 9.02 12.05
C LEU A 152 7.59 9.95 11.14
N HIS A 153 7.23 10.03 9.86
CA HIS A 153 7.80 10.92 8.83
C HIS A 153 6.95 10.81 7.55
N LYS A 154 6.94 11.84 6.68
CA LYS A 154 6.12 11.88 5.45
C LYS A 154 6.27 10.64 4.56
N HIS A 155 7.51 10.18 4.37
CA HIS A 155 7.91 9.05 3.50
C HIS A 155 8.04 7.70 4.22
N THR A 156 7.85 7.66 5.54
CA THR A 156 8.09 6.44 6.33
C THR A 156 6.88 5.50 6.31
N HIS A 157 5.67 6.05 6.17
CA HIS A 157 4.42 5.27 6.17
C HIS A 157 4.30 4.30 7.36
N LEU A 158 4.84 4.72 8.51
CA LEU A 158 4.65 4.11 9.81
C LEU A 158 3.99 5.15 10.70
N TYR A 159 3.10 4.69 11.57
CA TYR A 159 2.28 5.53 12.41
C TYR A 159 2.46 5.16 13.88
N THR A 160 2.18 6.08 14.78
CA THR A 160 2.41 5.90 16.20
C THR A 160 1.29 6.49 17.06
N SER A 161 1.09 5.94 18.26
CA SER A 161 0.16 6.49 19.26
C SER A 161 0.55 6.09 20.69
N LYS A 162 0.03 6.84 21.68
CA LYS A 162 0.19 6.49 23.10
C LYS A 162 -0.70 5.31 23.53
N LYS A 163 -1.93 5.25 23.02
CA LYS A 163 -2.91 4.19 23.32
C LYS A 163 -3.09 3.27 22.12
N LEU A 164 -3.27 1.98 22.36
CA LEU A 164 -3.54 1.00 21.31
C LEU A 164 -4.85 1.35 20.60
N LYS A 165 -4.85 1.30 19.26
CA LYS A 165 -6.02 1.57 18.42
C LYS A 165 -6.33 0.38 17.54
N ASP A 166 -7.60 0.27 17.17
CA ASP A 166 -7.94 -0.60 16.06
C ASP A 166 -7.39 -0.04 14.75
N PHE A 167 -6.89 -0.91 13.88
CA PHE A 167 -6.11 -0.47 12.73
C PHE A 167 -6.04 -1.54 11.64
N PRO A 168 -6.30 -1.20 10.35
CA PRO A 168 -6.26 -2.12 9.23
C PRO A 168 -4.81 -2.42 8.82
N GLY A 169 -4.21 -3.40 9.49
CA GLY A 169 -2.83 -3.80 9.28
C GLY A 169 -2.19 -4.34 10.56
N ARG A 170 -0.87 -4.19 10.66
CA ARG A 170 -0.11 -4.77 11.76
C ARG A 170 0.13 -3.73 12.86
N ARG A 171 -0.03 -4.17 14.10
CA ARG A 171 0.17 -3.38 15.32
C ARG A 171 1.30 -3.96 16.14
N PHE A 172 2.08 -3.08 16.74
CA PHE A 172 3.21 -3.43 17.56
C PHE A 172 3.31 -2.51 18.77
N ILE A 173 3.95 -3.00 19.83
CA ILE A 173 4.43 -2.19 20.94
C ILE A 173 5.92 -1.89 20.73
N ILE A 174 6.30 -0.62 20.82
CA ILE A 174 7.68 -0.18 20.76
C ILE A 174 8.30 -0.41 22.14
N LYS A 175 9.33 -1.24 22.19
CA LYS A 175 10.10 -1.54 23.41
C LYS A 175 11.29 -0.61 23.56
N ASN A 176 11.99 -0.34 22.46
CA ASN A 176 13.15 0.54 22.44
C ASN A 176 13.21 1.34 21.13
N VAL A 177 13.73 2.56 21.21
CA VAL A 177 14.09 3.40 20.06
C VAL A 177 15.59 3.60 20.11
N ILE A 178 16.30 3.08 19.12
CA ILE A 178 17.76 3.00 19.14
C ILE A 178 18.30 3.85 17.99
N PRO A 179 19.10 4.90 18.27
CA PRO A 179 19.72 5.68 17.19
C PRO A 179 20.63 4.80 16.33
N TYR A 180 20.67 5.08 15.03
CA TYR A 180 21.48 4.31 14.10
C TYR A 180 22.94 4.80 14.09
N HIS A 181 23.64 4.68 15.23
CA HIS A 181 25.07 4.96 15.36
C HIS A 181 25.89 3.68 15.66
N LYS A 182 27.08 3.56 15.06
CA LYS A 182 27.88 2.32 15.05
C LYS A 182 28.09 1.69 16.43
N LYS A 183 28.26 2.50 17.48
CA LYS A 183 28.54 2.03 18.85
C LYS A 183 27.32 1.34 19.46
N GLU A 184 26.15 1.97 19.39
CA GLU A 184 24.89 1.48 19.98
C GLU A 184 24.35 0.25 19.25
N ILE A 185 24.52 0.21 17.92
CA ILE A 185 23.97 -0.85 17.09
C ILE A 185 24.72 -2.18 17.26
N LYS A 186 26.05 -2.14 17.40
CA LYS A 186 26.87 -3.37 17.37
C LYS A 186 26.51 -4.32 18.51
N ASP A 187 26.35 -3.79 19.71
CA ASP A 187 25.99 -4.59 20.89
C ASP A 187 24.52 -5.00 20.84
N PHE A 188 23.67 -4.16 20.25
CA PHE A 188 22.24 -4.46 20.14
C PHE A 188 21.92 -5.51 19.06
N LEU A 189 22.55 -5.50 17.88
CA LEU A 189 22.12 -6.31 16.72
C LEU A 189 22.89 -7.61 16.52
N LYS A 190 24.12 -7.72 17.03
CA LYS A 190 25.02 -8.82 16.67
C LYS A 190 24.39 -10.20 16.95
N ASN A 191 24.34 -11.04 15.91
CA ASN A 191 23.89 -12.44 15.97
C ASN A 191 22.45 -12.65 16.47
N LYS A 192 21.57 -11.64 16.35
CA LYS A 192 20.15 -11.79 16.71
C LYS A 192 19.36 -12.57 15.66
N LYS A 193 18.21 -13.10 16.09
CA LYS A 193 17.14 -13.61 15.23
C LYS A 193 15.96 -12.64 15.32
N ALA A 194 15.63 -11.96 14.21
CA ALA A 194 14.55 -10.98 14.17
C ALA A 194 13.95 -10.85 12.77
N ASN A 195 12.66 -10.49 12.73
CA ASN A 195 11.99 -10.02 11.53
C ASN A 195 12.41 -8.56 11.29
N ILE A 196 12.93 -8.24 10.11
CA ILE A 196 13.39 -6.88 9.78
C ILE A 196 12.54 -6.28 8.67
N ALA A 197 12.18 -5.01 8.82
CA ALA A 197 11.64 -4.19 7.76
C ALA A 197 12.38 -2.84 7.67
N THR A 198 12.52 -2.32 6.46
CA THR A 198 13.03 -0.97 6.21
C THR A 198 11.91 -0.08 5.69
N ARG A 199 11.89 1.17 6.14
CA ARG A 199 10.93 2.21 5.72
C ARG A 199 11.64 3.56 5.69
N ASN A 200 11.76 4.17 4.51
CA ASN A 200 12.53 5.41 4.34
C ASN A 200 13.91 5.30 4.99
N PHE A 201 14.71 4.33 4.53
CA PHE A 201 16.02 4.02 5.11
C PHE A 201 17.01 3.68 3.98
N PRO A 202 18.28 4.09 4.08
CA PRO A 202 19.23 3.99 2.96
C PRO A 202 19.72 2.56 2.67
N GLU A 203 19.67 1.66 3.65
CA GLU A 203 20.12 0.28 3.49
C GLU A 203 18.91 -0.64 3.28
N SER A 204 19.05 -1.62 2.37
CA SER A 204 18.04 -2.67 2.17
C SER A 204 18.06 -3.68 3.32
N VAL A 205 16.97 -4.45 3.46
CA VAL A 205 16.89 -5.55 4.44
C VAL A 205 18.02 -6.56 4.25
N SER A 206 18.35 -6.93 3.00
CA SER A 206 19.43 -7.89 2.71
C SER A 206 20.79 -7.37 3.15
N THR A 207 21.10 -6.10 2.87
CA THR A 207 22.33 -5.43 3.31
C THR A 207 22.45 -5.40 4.82
N ILE A 208 21.38 -5.01 5.53
CA ILE A 208 21.34 -4.95 7.00
C ILE A 208 21.57 -6.34 7.60
N ARG A 209 20.88 -7.37 7.10
CA ARG A 209 21.04 -8.75 7.60
C ARG A 209 22.47 -9.24 7.46
N LYS A 210 23.09 -9.03 6.28
CA LYS A 210 24.47 -9.45 6.03
C LYS A 210 25.46 -8.69 6.92
N LYS A 211 25.28 -7.37 7.07
CA LYS A 211 26.16 -6.50 7.86
C LYS A 211 26.19 -6.85 9.34
N TRP A 212 25.04 -7.22 9.91
CA TRP A 212 24.89 -7.46 11.35
C TRP A 212 24.70 -8.93 11.74
N GLY A 213 24.71 -9.84 10.77
CA GLY A 213 24.54 -11.28 11.00
C GLY A 213 23.16 -11.65 11.56
N ILE A 214 22.10 -10.95 11.14
CA ILE A 214 20.75 -11.15 11.70
C ILE A 214 20.02 -12.27 10.96
N LYS A 215 19.66 -13.32 11.69
CA LYS A 215 18.84 -14.44 11.19
C LYS A 215 17.37 -14.04 11.11
N ASP A 216 16.65 -14.63 10.17
CA ASP A 216 15.23 -14.33 9.97
C ASP A 216 14.29 -15.03 10.98
N GLY A 217 13.13 -14.42 11.22
CA GLY A 217 12.08 -14.91 12.11
C GLY A 217 12.28 -14.55 13.59
N GLY A 218 11.57 -15.28 14.46
CA GLY A 218 11.51 -15.01 15.90
C GLY A 218 10.36 -14.08 16.29
N SER A 219 10.30 -13.70 17.56
CA SER A 219 9.24 -12.84 18.12
C SER A 219 9.53 -11.33 18.02
N LYS A 220 10.79 -10.97 17.74
CA LYS A 220 11.22 -9.57 17.60
C LYS A 220 10.97 -9.04 16.20
N TYR A 221 10.53 -7.78 16.13
CA TYR A 221 10.39 -7.01 14.90
C TYR A 221 11.27 -5.77 15.00
N LEU A 222 12.18 -5.60 14.04
CA LEU A 222 13.06 -4.45 13.97
C LEU A 222 12.69 -3.62 12.75
N PHE A 223 12.28 -2.38 12.99
CA PHE A 223 12.00 -1.41 11.93
C PHE A 223 13.14 -0.42 11.82
N PHE A 224 13.85 -0.45 10.70
CA PHE A 224 14.89 0.53 10.37
C PHE A 224 14.22 1.66 9.61
N THR A 225 14.23 2.86 10.19
CA THR A 225 13.45 3.97 9.65
C THR A 225 14.06 5.34 9.93
N THR A 226 13.52 6.35 9.26
CA THR A 226 13.85 7.76 9.47
C THR A 226 12.65 8.47 10.09
N LEU A 227 12.89 9.23 11.14
CA LEU A 227 11.91 10.02 11.87
C LEU A 227 11.75 11.42 11.25
N GLU A 228 10.73 12.17 11.68
CA GLU A 228 10.40 13.52 11.19
C GLU A 228 11.56 14.51 11.36
N ASN A 229 12.37 14.31 12.40
CA ASN A 229 13.58 15.09 12.67
C ASN A 229 14.81 14.60 11.86
N ASN A 230 14.60 13.76 10.84
CA ASN A 230 15.60 13.14 9.98
C ASN A 230 16.58 12.18 10.68
N GLN A 231 16.33 11.82 11.95
CA GLN A 231 17.15 10.81 12.63
C GLN A 231 16.81 9.41 12.12
N LYS A 232 17.86 8.65 11.83
CA LYS A 232 17.80 7.24 11.48
C LYS A 232 17.79 6.42 12.76
N VAL A 233 16.80 5.56 12.93
CA VAL A 233 16.62 4.75 14.15
C VAL A 233 16.25 3.31 13.82
N ILE A 234 16.41 2.45 14.83
CA ILE A 234 15.88 1.10 14.89
C ILE A 234 14.79 1.09 15.96
N LEU A 235 13.57 0.72 15.58
CA LEU A 235 12.49 0.47 16.53
C LEU A 235 12.49 -1.02 16.87
N ASP A 236 12.77 -1.37 18.13
CA ASP A 236 12.64 -2.73 18.66
C ASP A 236 11.19 -2.94 19.11
N CYS A 237 10.48 -3.82 18.41
CA CYS A 237 9.04 -3.97 18.53
C CYS A 237 8.65 -5.43 18.81
N SER A 238 7.51 -5.58 19.50
CA SER A 238 6.82 -6.87 19.65
C SER A 238 5.39 -6.74 19.13
N LYS A 239 4.87 -7.79 18.49
CA LYS A 239 3.50 -7.78 17.94
C LYS A 239 2.48 -7.72 19.09
N VAL A 240 1.38 -6.99 18.87
CA VAL A 240 0.23 -6.90 19.77
C VAL A 240 -1.00 -7.48 19.08
#